data_AF-B1HXT8-F1
#
_entry.id   AF-B1HXT8-F1
#
_cell.length_a   1.000
_cell.length_b   1.000
_cell.length_c   1.000
_cell.angle_alpha   90.00
_cell.angle_beta   90.00
_cell.angle_gamma   90.00
#
_symmetry.space_group_name_H-M   'P 1'
#
loop_
_entity.id
_entity.type
_entity.pdbx_description
1 polymer ?
#
loop_
_entity_poly.entity_id
_entity_poly.type
_entity_poly.pdbx_seq_one_letter_code
_entity_poly.pdbx_strand_id
1 'polypeptide(L)'
;MTKQHNEKELYDIINSVVQAVGMRMTIKQDHSGINMSYNFIGHYVGFDAERLIEAKNELPHPPSIEVYVKTMTLHELGHAVDREALQSSLPRTIEIFTMKKQHSLQEIYLHEHLLSMLLEEHHMNIQFEQTAWENAWALNHKHHLDK
;
A
#
# COMPACT_ATOMS: atom_id res chain seq x y z
N MET A 1 24.38 -9.22 -9.91
CA MET A 1 23.27 -10.11 -9.51
C MET A 1 22.21 -10.01 -10.60
N THR A 2 21.67 -11.12 -11.09
CA THR A 2 20.68 -11.13 -12.19
C THR A 2 19.30 -10.75 -11.66
N LYS A 3 18.49 -9.98 -12.42
CA LYS A 3 17.17 -9.47 -12.00
C LYS A 3 16.26 -10.53 -11.35
N GLN A 4 16.23 -11.75 -11.90
CA GLN A 4 15.46 -12.89 -11.38
C GLN A 4 15.85 -13.34 -9.97
N HIS A 5 17.11 -13.14 -9.55
CA HIS A 5 17.55 -13.53 -8.22
C HIS A 5 17.00 -12.58 -7.15
N ASN A 6 16.85 -11.29 -7.47
CA ASN A 6 16.31 -10.30 -6.55
C ASN A 6 14.80 -10.48 -6.35
N GLU A 7 14.04 -10.78 -7.42
CA GLU A 7 12.59 -11.01 -7.32
C GLU A 7 12.25 -12.16 -6.37
N LYS A 8 12.93 -13.31 -6.51
CA LYS A 8 12.69 -14.48 -5.67
C LYS A 8 13.00 -14.20 -4.19
N GLU A 9 14.13 -13.52 -3.93
CA GLU A 9 14.52 -13.17 -2.57
C GLU A 9 13.50 -12.25 -1.90
N LEU A 10 13.04 -11.22 -2.62
CA LEU A 10 12.00 -10.31 -2.14
C LEU A 10 10.68 -11.05 -1.90
N TYR A 11 10.27 -11.91 -2.84
CA TYR A 11 9.10 -12.75 -2.68
C TYR A 11 9.18 -13.61 -1.41
N ASP A 12 10.32 -14.26 -1.16
CA ASP A 12 10.52 -15.13 -0.01
C ASP A 12 10.43 -14.33 1.30
N ILE A 13 10.96 -13.10 1.35
CA ILE A 13 10.82 -12.20 2.50
C ILE A 13 9.35 -11.82 2.72
N ILE A 14 8.65 -11.34 1.67
CA ILE A 14 7.23 -10.96 1.75
C ILE A 14 6.38 -12.15 2.22
N ASN A 15 6.57 -13.32 1.60
CA ASN A 15 5.84 -14.52 1.94
C ASN A 15 6.11 -14.95 3.39
N SER A 16 7.35 -14.84 3.88
CA SER A 16 7.66 -15.15 5.28
C SER A 16 6.85 -14.30 6.27
N VAL A 17 6.68 -13.00 5.99
CA VAL A 17 5.88 -12.09 6.83
C VAL A 17 4.40 -12.44 6.76
N VAL A 18 3.87 -12.65 5.55
CA VAL A 18 2.46 -13.05 5.33
C VAL A 18 2.13 -14.33 6.12
N GLN A 19 2.99 -15.34 6.05
CA GLN A 19 2.82 -16.58 6.83
C GLN A 19 2.94 -16.33 8.33
N ALA A 20 3.90 -15.52 8.78
CA ALA A 20 4.14 -15.27 10.20
C ALA A 20 2.95 -14.55 10.89
N VAL A 21 2.27 -13.65 10.17
CA VAL A 21 1.04 -13.01 10.67
C VAL A 21 -0.22 -13.86 10.50
N GLY A 22 -0.10 -15.05 9.89
CA GLY A 22 -1.19 -16.00 9.71
C GLY A 22 -2.23 -15.59 8.67
N MET A 23 -1.88 -14.68 7.75
CA MET A 23 -2.78 -14.26 6.66
C MET A 23 -2.59 -15.15 5.44
N ARG A 24 -3.69 -15.41 4.72
CA ARG A 24 -3.66 -16.12 3.43
C ARG A 24 -3.91 -15.11 2.31
N MET A 25 -2.83 -14.66 1.69
CA MET A 25 -2.89 -13.73 0.57
C MET A 25 -2.01 -14.20 -0.58
N THR A 26 -2.44 -13.85 -1.80
CA THR A 26 -1.60 -14.04 -2.98
C THR A 26 -0.56 -12.91 -3.01
N ILE A 27 0.68 -13.26 -3.35
CA ILE A 27 1.77 -12.30 -3.60
C ILE A 27 2.07 -12.36 -5.09
N LYS A 28 2.16 -11.19 -5.74
CA LYS A 28 2.41 -11.09 -7.18
C LYS A 28 3.52 -10.09 -7.43
N GLN A 29 4.50 -10.48 -8.24
CA GLN A 29 5.35 -9.49 -8.90
C GLN A 29 4.48 -8.71 -9.90
N ASP A 30 4.61 -7.40 -9.88
CA ASP A 30 4.11 -6.51 -10.92
C ASP A 30 5.21 -5.58 -11.42
N HIS A 31 4.87 -4.68 -12.35
CA HIS A 31 5.77 -3.68 -12.91
C HIS A 31 5.06 -2.32 -12.96
N SER A 32 4.31 -2.03 -11.90
CA SER A 32 3.48 -0.83 -11.81
C SER A 32 4.30 0.45 -11.61
N GLY A 33 5.58 0.33 -11.22
CA GLY A 33 6.38 1.46 -10.74
C GLY A 33 6.01 1.89 -9.31
N ILE A 34 5.16 1.13 -8.62
CA ILE A 34 4.86 1.25 -7.19
C ILE A 34 5.64 0.16 -6.47
N ASN A 35 6.33 0.50 -5.38
CA ASN A 35 7.18 -0.43 -4.64
C ASN A 35 6.40 -1.67 -4.17
N MET A 36 5.34 -1.46 -3.40
CA MET A 36 4.45 -2.49 -2.90
C MET A 36 3.04 -1.90 -2.80
N SER A 37 2.03 -2.74 -2.98
CA SER A 37 0.64 -2.30 -2.80
C SER A 37 -0.28 -3.45 -2.43
N TYR A 38 -1.24 -3.18 -1.56
CA TYR A 38 -2.36 -4.05 -1.32
C TYR A 38 -3.52 -3.74 -2.27
N ASN A 39 -3.89 -4.74 -3.08
CA ASN A 39 -5.09 -4.65 -3.91
C ASN A 39 -6.29 -5.24 -3.15
N PHE A 40 -7.14 -4.39 -2.59
CA PHE A 40 -8.31 -4.80 -1.80
C PHE A 40 -9.43 -5.45 -2.65
N ILE A 41 -9.51 -5.13 -3.95
CA ILE A 41 -10.48 -5.72 -4.89
C ILE A 41 -10.10 -7.17 -5.17
N GLY A 42 -8.87 -7.40 -5.62
CA GLY A 42 -8.33 -8.71 -5.97
C GLY A 42 -7.76 -9.50 -4.78
N HIS A 43 -7.68 -8.90 -3.59
CA HIS A 43 -7.16 -9.46 -2.36
C HIS A 43 -5.74 -10.06 -2.50
N TYR A 44 -4.77 -9.24 -2.90
CA TYR A 44 -3.37 -9.66 -3.07
C TYR A 44 -2.39 -8.53 -2.74
N VAL A 45 -1.14 -8.88 -2.39
CA VAL A 45 -0.01 -7.93 -2.35
C VAL A 45 0.70 -7.97 -3.70
N GLY A 46 0.79 -6.83 -4.36
CA GLY A 46 1.64 -6.59 -5.52
C GLY A 46 2.98 -6.03 -5.06
N PHE A 47 4.08 -6.41 -5.71
CA PHE A 47 5.38 -5.79 -5.49
C PHE A 47 6.14 -5.63 -6.80
N ASP A 48 6.85 -4.51 -6.93
CA ASP A 48 7.79 -4.27 -8.02
C ASP A 48 9.21 -4.35 -7.45
N ALA A 49 9.89 -5.47 -7.71
CA ALA A 49 11.25 -5.73 -7.26
C ALA A 49 12.26 -4.61 -7.57
N GLU A 50 12.20 -3.99 -8.74
CA GLU A 50 13.14 -2.92 -9.12
C GLU A 50 12.82 -1.66 -8.33
N ARG A 51 11.54 -1.25 -8.32
CA ARG A 51 11.09 -0.08 -7.59
C ARG A 51 11.32 -0.20 -6.08
N LEU A 52 11.17 -1.39 -5.48
CA LEU A 52 11.45 -1.61 -4.05
C LEU A 52 12.89 -1.28 -3.68
N ILE A 53 13.84 -1.74 -4.49
CA ILE A 53 15.27 -1.50 -4.25
C ILE A 53 15.59 -0.01 -4.42
N GLU A 54 15.03 0.62 -5.46
CA GLU A 54 15.17 2.06 -5.70
C GLU A 54 14.60 2.89 -4.54
N ALA A 55 13.35 2.61 -4.13
CA ALA A 55 12.66 3.33 -3.07
C ALA A 55 13.41 3.25 -1.73
N LYS A 56 13.99 2.09 -1.42
CA LYS A 56 14.86 1.94 -0.25
C LYS A 56 16.06 2.89 -0.29
N ASN A 57 16.66 3.06 -1.48
CA ASN A 57 17.87 3.87 -1.66
C ASN A 57 17.58 5.39 -1.75
N GLU A 58 16.32 5.78 -1.91
CA GLU A 58 15.86 7.18 -1.82
C GLU A 58 15.86 7.70 -0.37
N LEU A 59 15.86 6.80 0.62
CA LEU A 59 15.89 7.18 2.04
C LEU A 59 17.24 7.79 2.44
N PRO A 60 17.26 8.82 3.31
CA PRO A 60 18.51 9.41 3.80
C PRO A 60 19.44 8.41 4.50
N HIS A 61 18.85 7.43 5.21
CA HIS A 61 19.56 6.35 5.89
C HIS A 61 18.90 5.01 5.53
N PRO A 62 19.25 4.41 4.38
CA PRO A 62 18.61 3.20 3.92
C PRO A 62 18.85 2.03 4.89
N PRO A 63 17.80 1.35 5.40
CA PRO A 63 17.96 0.13 6.18
C PRO A 63 18.42 -1.03 5.27
N SER A 64 18.61 -2.22 5.85
CA SER A 64 18.78 -3.44 5.06
C SER A 64 17.54 -3.70 4.19
N ILE A 65 17.72 -4.38 3.06
CA ILE A 65 16.60 -4.71 2.16
C ILE A 65 15.55 -5.56 2.89
N GLU A 66 15.98 -6.47 3.75
CA GLU A 66 15.10 -7.31 4.54
C GLU A 66 14.21 -6.48 5.49
N VAL A 67 14.80 -5.57 6.26
CA VAL A 67 14.06 -4.69 7.19
C VAL A 67 13.08 -3.81 6.42
N TYR A 68 13.52 -3.23 5.30
CA TYR A 68 12.66 -2.41 4.46
C TYR A 68 11.45 -3.19 3.93
N VAL A 69 11.69 -4.36 3.33
CA VAL A 69 10.64 -5.19 2.73
C VAL A 69 9.70 -5.73 3.79
N LYS A 70 10.19 -6.15 4.95
CA LYS A 70 9.35 -6.57 6.09
C LYS A 70 8.44 -5.44 6.56
N THR A 71 9.00 -4.24 6.70
CA THR A 71 8.24 -3.05 7.12
C THR A 71 7.14 -2.71 6.12
N MET A 72 7.49 -2.64 4.83
CA MET A 72 6.51 -2.36 3.78
C MET A 72 5.45 -3.45 3.67
N THR A 73 5.84 -4.72 3.82
CA THR A 73 4.88 -5.83 3.81
C THR A 73 3.90 -5.71 4.97
N LEU A 74 4.35 -5.39 6.18
CA LEU A 74 3.48 -5.18 7.33
C LEU A 74 2.50 -4.03 7.12
N HIS A 75 2.94 -2.94 6.48
CA HIS A 75 2.07 -1.83 6.10
C HIS A 75 0.96 -2.27 5.13
N GLU A 76 1.29 -3.00 4.06
CA GLU A 76 0.29 -3.51 3.12
C GLU A 76 -0.67 -4.52 3.77
N LEU A 77 -0.19 -5.33 4.69
CA LEU A 77 -1.05 -6.21 5.48
C LEU A 77 -1.91 -5.43 6.48
N GLY A 78 -1.46 -4.25 6.92
CA GLY A 78 -2.25 -3.30 7.68
C GLY A 78 -3.48 -2.80 6.92
N HIS A 79 -3.34 -2.54 5.61
CA HIS A 79 -4.49 -2.27 4.72
C HIS A 79 -5.42 -3.49 4.62
N ALA A 80 -4.86 -4.70 4.58
CA ALA A 80 -5.65 -5.93 4.50
C ALA A 80 -6.50 -6.21 5.75
N VAL A 81 -6.06 -5.76 6.94
CA VAL A 81 -6.86 -5.85 8.18
C VAL A 81 -8.16 -5.07 8.06
N ASP A 82 -8.14 -3.90 7.40
CA ASP A 82 -9.29 -3.01 7.28
C ASP A 82 -9.91 -3.02 5.86
N ARG A 83 -9.87 -4.20 5.22
CA ARG A 83 -10.37 -4.38 3.85
C ARG A 83 -11.84 -3.98 3.69
N GLU A 84 -12.66 -4.20 4.71
CA GLU A 84 -14.09 -3.86 4.66
C GLU A 84 -14.30 -2.34 4.55
N ALA A 85 -13.52 -1.52 5.27
CA ALA A 85 -13.57 -0.08 5.13
C ALA A 85 -13.17 0.38 3.71
N LEU A 86 -12.10 -0.20 3.15
CA LEU A 86 -11.67 0.06 1.76
C LEU A 86 -12.74 -0.35 0.72
N GLN A 87 -13.48 -1.43 0.97
CA GLN A 87 -14.58 -1.84 0.09
C GLN A 87 -15.78 -0.91 0.23
N SER A 88 -16.07 -0.45 1.44
CA SER A 88 -17.20 0.46 1.73
C SER A 88 -17.02 1.85 1.13
N SER A 89 -15.77 2.30 0.95
CA SER A 89 -15.46 3.60 0.33
C SER A 89 -15.56 3.58 -1.20
N LEU A 90 -15.55 2.40 -1.84
CA LEU A 90 -15.51 2.26 -3.30
C LEU A 90 -16.58 3.08 -4.04
N PRO A 91 -17.87 3.11 -3.63
CA PRO A 91 -18.87 3.94 -4.30
C PRO A 91 -18.50 5.43 -4.31
N ARG A 92 -17.99 5.94 -3.18
CA ARG A 92 -17.58 7.35 -3.05
C ARG A 92 -16.31 7.65 -3.85
N THR A 93 -15.35 6.73 -3.85
CA THR A 93 -14.15 6.83 -4.69
C THR A 93 -14.50 6.88 -6.18
N ILE A 94 -15.47 6.08 -6.64
CA ILE A 94 -15.94 6.12 -8.03
C ILE A 94 -16.57 7.48 -8.36
N GLU A 95 -17.41 8.02 -7.48
CA GLU A 95 -18.03 9.34 -7.68
C GLU A 95 -16.98 10.45 -7.82
N ILE A 96 -16.00 10.48 -6.92
CA ILE A 96 -14.90 11.45 -6.96
C ILE A 96 -14.05 11.26 -8.23
N PHE A 97 -13.75 10.02 -8.62
CA PHE A 97 -13.03 9.72 -9.85
C PHE A 97 -13.79 10.23 -11.08
N THR A 98 -15.10 9.98 -11.16
CA THR A 98 -15.96 10.47 -12.24
C THR A 98 -15.98 11.99 -12.28
N MET A 99 -16.12 12.66 -11.13
CA MET A 99 -16.03 14.12 -11.03
C MET A 99 -14.71 14.65 -11.60
N LYS A 100 -13.55 14.06 -11.21
CA LYS A 100 -12.23 14.46 -11.71
C LYS A 100 -12.04 14.23 -13.22
N LYS A 101 -12.85 13.37 -13.85
CA LYS A 101 -12.85 13.16 -15.31
C LYS A 101 -13.75 14.16 -16.04
N GLN A 102 -14.74 14.71 -15.37
CA GLN A 102 -15.74 15.61 -15.96
C GLN A 102 -15.34 17.09 -15.82
N HIS A 103 -14.48 17.42 -14.87
CA HIS A 103 -14.05 18.80 -14.59
C HIS A 103 -12.54 18.96 -14.69
N SER A 104 -12.12 20.12 -15.19
CA SER A 104 -10.73 20.56 -15.09
C SER A 104 -10.36 20.92 -13.65
N LEU A 105 -9.07 20.86 -13.32
CA LEU A 105 -8.59 21.21 -11.98
C LEU A 105 -8.91 22.67 -11.61
N GLN A 106 -8.92 23.57 -12.60
CA GLN A 106 -9.29 24.97 -12.38
C GLN A 106 -10.77 25.10 -11.98
N GLU A 107 -11.68 24.37 -12.65
CA GLU A 107 -13.10 24.34 -12.27
C GLU A 107 -13.30 23.74 -10.88
N ILE A 108 -12.58 22.65 -10.56
CA ILE A 108 -12.62 22.03 -9.23
C ILE A 108 -12.26 23.05 -8.14
N TYR A 109 -11.19 23.82 -8.33
CA TYR A 109 -10.73 24.79 -7.33
C TYR A 109 -11.60 26.04 -7.20
N LEU A 110 -12.39 26.38 -8.23
CA LEU A 110 -13.29 27.54 -8.22
C LEU A 110 -14.70 27.20 -7.71
N HIS A 111 -15.04 25.92 -7.57
CA HIS A 111 -16.35 25.47 -7.12
C HIS A 111 -16.25 24.73 -5.78
N GLU A 112 -16.78 25.34 -4.73
CA GLU A 112 -16.71 24.85 -3.35
C GLU A 112 -17.11 23.37 -3.22
N HIS A 113 -18.20 22.97 -3.88
CA HIS A 113 -18.66 21.58 -3.85
C HIS A 113 -17.62 20.61 -4.45
N LEU A 114 -17.06 20.93 -5.63
CA LEU A 114 -16.06 20.08 -6.29
C LEU A 114 -14.75 20.02 -5.49
N LEU A 115 -14.32 21.17 -4.96
CA LEU A 115 -13.16 21.24 -4.07
C LEU A 115 -13.37 20.39 -2.81
N SER A 116 -14.57 20.43 -2.21
CA SER A 116 -14.87 19.64 -1.01
C SER A 116 -14.74 18.13 -1.26
N MET A 117 -15.18 17.65 -2.43
CA MET A 117 -15.02 16.25 -2.84
C MET A 117 -13.55 15.84 -2.99
N LEU A 118 -12.71 16.74 -3.52
CA LEU A 118 -11.27 16.49 -3.63
C LEU A 118 -10.58 16.47 -2.26
N LEU A 119 -10.96 17.39 -1.36
CA LEU A 119 -10.45 17.40 0.02
C LEU A 119 -10.88 16.15 0.79
N GLU A 120 -12.09 15.66 0.56
CA GLU A 120 -12.58 14.41 1.12
C GLU A 120 -11.74 13.21 0.65
N GLU A 121 -11.42 13.11 -0.65
CA GLU A 121 -10.51 12.08 -1.18
C GLU A 121 -9.17 12.08 -0.44
N HIS A 122 -8.57 13.26 -0.28
CA HIS A 122 -7.30 13.40 0.41
C HIS A 122 -7.39 13.00 1.88
N HIS A 123 -8.44 13.44 2.58
CA HIS A 123 -8.65 13.09 3.97
C HIS A 123 -8.81 11.58 4.15
N MET A 124 -9.66 10.97 3.33
CA MET A 124 -9.90 9.53 3.33
C MET A 124 -8.61 8.74 3.06
N ASN A 125 -7.80 9.15 2.08
CA ASN A 125 -6.52 8.50 1.79
C ASN A 125 -5.54 8.62 2.97
N ILE A 126 -5.43 9.81 3.59
CA ILE A 126 -4.58 9.99 4.78
C ILE A 126 -5.02 9.07 5.91
N GLN A 127 -6.33 8.96 6.14
CA GLN A 127 -6.87 8.07 7.17
C GLN A 127 -6.55 6.60 6.88
N PHE A 128 -6.70 6.13 5.64
CA PHE A 128 -6.34 4.76 5.28
C PHE A 128 -4.85 4.46 5.52
N GLU A 129 -3.95 5.37 5.14
CA GLU A 129 -2.52 5.20 5.38
C GLU A 129 -2.17 5.17 6.88
N GLN A 130 -2.78 6.06 7.67
CA GLN A 130 -2.60 6.08 9.13
C GLN A 130 -3.07 4.77 9.77
N THR A 131 -4.29 4.33 9.45
CA THR A 131 -4.85 3.07 9.93
C THR A 131 -3.99 1.87 9.54
N ALA A 132 -3.46 1.85 8.32
CA ALA A 132 -2.56 0.79 7.87
C ALA A 132 -1.27 0.73 8.70
N TRP A 133 -0.68 1.88 9.05
CA TRP A 133 0.49 1.93 9.95
C TRP A 133 0.16 1.49 11.38
N GLU A 134 -1.00 1.88 11.91
CA GLU A 134 -1.46 1.44 13.24
C GLU A 134 -1.67 -0.08 13.26
N ASN A 135 -2.30 -0.64 12.23
CA ASN A 135 -2.49 -2.07 12.07
C ASN A 135 -1.16 -2.81 11.88
N ALA A 136 -0.22 -2.24 11.11
CA ALA A 136 1.12 -2.80 10.93
C ALA A 136 1.87 -2.89 12.27
N TRP A 137 1.81 -1.84 13.08
CA TRP A 137 2.36 -1.84 14.43
C TRP A 137 1.72 -2.91 15.32
N ALA A 138 0.39 -3.04 15.28
CA ALA A 138 -0.34 -4.05 16.04
C ALA A 138 0.01 -5.49 15.61
N LEU A 139 0.11 -5.75 14.30
CA LEU A 139 0.53 -7.04 13.74
C LEU A 139 1.95 -7.39 14.18
N ASN A 140 2.87 -6.45 14.04
CA ASN A 140 4.25 -6.63 14.44
C ASN A 140 4.37 -6.97 15.93
N HIS A 141 3.69 -6.21 16.80
CA HIS A 141 3.71 -6.44 18.24
C HIS A 141 3.13 -7.82 18.62
N LYS A 142 1.99 -8.17 18.02
CA LYS A 142 1.29 -9.44 18.26
C LYS A 142 2.09 -10.67 17.82
N HIS A 143 2.83 -10.56 16.71
CA HIS A 143 3.56 -11.66 16.10
C HIS A 143 5.08 -11.64 16.37
N HIS A 144 5.56 -10.63 17.12
CA HIS A 144 6.96 -10.48 17.53
C HIS A 144 7.97 -10.45 16.37
N LEU A 145 7.68 -9.72 15.30
CA LEU A 145 8.52 -9.69 14.09
C LEU A 145 9.78 -8.82 14.23
N ASP A 146 9.87 -8.01 15.30
CA ASP A 146 11.02 -7.16 15.65
C ASP A 146 12.12 -7.86 16.47
N LYS A 147 12.03 -9.18 16.69
CA LYS A 147 13.01 -9.93 17.51
C LYS A 147 14.10 -10.61 16.69
#